data_AF-A0A2D5R8R3-F1
#
_entry.id   AF-A0A2D5R8R3-F1
#
_cell.length_a   1.000
_cell.length_b   1.000
_cell.length_c   1.000
_cell.angle_alpha   90.00
_cell.angle_beta   90.00
_cell.angle_gamma   90.00
#
_symmetry.space_group_name_H-M   'P 1'
#
loop_
_entity.id
_entity.type
_entity.pdbx_description
1 polymer ?
#
loop_
_entity_poly.entity_id
_entity_poly.type
_entity_poly.pdbx_seq_one_letter_code
_entity_poly.pdbx_strand_id
1 'polypeptide(L)'
;KILAHINFDFSRAIIDRNKLAVWFAFWGETKSRPTYLSICASYVSEIANNLTHLFVLLKQQGDYSDVNPDLVCTCYTALSDGLWLDLLITPKGMKPAQAQAVAMHYLATQFPEHFKNKTEH
;
A
#
# COMPACT_ATOMS: atom_id res chain seq x y z
N LYS A 1 0.45 -7.77 11.75
CA LYS A 1 1.55 -7.43 10.81
C LYS A 1 1.06 -6.56 9.65
N ILE A 2 0.02 -6.97 8.91
CA ILE A 2 -0.56 -6.16 7.81
C ILE A 2 -1.02 -4.77 8.27
N LEU A 3 -1.78 -4.67 9.36
CA LEU A 3 -2.20 -3.37 9.92
C LEU A 3 -1.02 -2.45 10.25
N ALA A 4 0.08 -3.00 10.75
CA ALA A 4 1.28 -2.21 11.06
C ALA A 4 1.96 -1.69 9.78
N HIS A 5 1.95 -2.49 8.70
CA HIS A 5 2.45 -2.07 7.39
C HIS A 5 1.59 -0.93 6.81
N ILE A 6 0.26 -1.09 6.79
CA ILE A 6 -0.66 -0.05 6.32
C ILE A 6 -0.51 1.24 7.15
N ASN A 7 -0.47 1.11 8.48
CA ASN A 7 -0.29 2.26 9.35
C ASN A 7 1.04 2.97 9.08
N PHE A 8 2.08 2.23 8.70
CA PHE A 8 3.37 2.78 8.34
C PHE A 8 3.34 3.49 6.98
N ASP A 9 2.72 2.88 5.96
CA ASP A 9 2.54 3.45 4.61
C ASP A 9 1.82 4.79 4.63
N PHE A 10 0.87 4.97 5.56
CA PHE A 10 0.12 6.21 5.74
C PHE A 10 0.56 7.01 6.98
N SER A 11 1.75 6.73 7.50
CA SER A 11 2.35 7.51 8.59
C SER A 11 3.05 8.77 8.07
N ARG A 12 3.27 9.74 8.96
CA ARG A 12 4.09 10.94 8.67
C ARG A 12 5.51 10.60 8.18
N ALA A 13 6.00 9.39 8.48
CA ALA A 13 7.32 8.97 8.01
C ALA A 13 7.37 8.81 6.48
N ILE A 14 6.24 8.43 5.85
CA ILE A 14 6.13 8.17 4.42
C ILE A 14 5.44 9.33 3.70
N ILE A 15 4.28 9.77 4.19
CA ILE A 15 3.42 10.75 3.51
C ILE A 15 3.91 12.21 3.60
N ASP A 16 5.10 12.44 4.13
CA ASP A 16 5.70 13.77 4.13
C ASP A 16 5.81 14.27 2.68
N ARG A 17 5.29 15.47 2.43
CA ARG A 17 5.15 15.98 1.06
C ARG A 17 6.49 16.13 0.35
N ASN A 18 7.56 16.49 1.06
CA ASN A 18 8.89 16.59 0.45
C ASN A 18 9.42 15.21 0.09
N LYS A 19 9.18 14.20 0.94
CA LYS A 19 9.57 12.80 0.64
C LYS A 19 8.82 12.24 -0.56
N LEU A 20 7.49 12.44 -0.61
CA LEU A 20 6.68 12.03 -1.75
C LEU A 20 7.12 12.74 -3.04
N ALA A 21 7.37 14.05 -2.99
CA ALA A 21 7.85 14.80 -4.15
C ALA A 21 9.18 14.25 -4.68
N VAL A 22 10.12 13.95 -3.78
CA VAL A 22 11.41 13.33 -4.13
C VAL A 22 11.21 11.94 -4.73
N TRP A 23 10.35 11.12 -4.12
CA TRP A 23 10.02 9.78 -4.62
C TRP A 23 9.44 9.80 -6.04
N PHE A 24 8.43 10.65 -6.28
CA PHE A 24 7.81 10.79 -7.59
C PHE A 24 8.72 11.45 -8.62
N ALA A 25 9.59 12.39 -8.22
CA ALA A 25 10.62 12.94 -9.11
C ALA A 25 11.59 11.85 -9.58
N PHE A 26 12.01 10.95 -8.68
CA PHE A 26 12.84 9.81 -9.07
C PHE A 26 12.11 8.87 -10.04
N TRP A 27 10.83 8.60 -9.83
CA TRP A 27 10.01 7.82 -10.77
C TRP A 27 9.91 8.48 -12.15
N GLY A 28 9.76 9.81 -12.20
CA GLY A 28 9.74 10.58 -13.45
C GLY A 28 11.09 10.61 -14.19
N GLU A 29 12.21 10.52 -13.46
CA GLU A 29 13.57 10.50 -14.03
C GLU A 29 14.11 9.09 -14.30
N THR A 30 13.31 8.03 -14.13
CA THR A 30 13.73 6.61 -14.18
C THR A 30 14.58 6.23 -15.40
N LYS A 31 14.41 6.90 -16.54
CA LYS A 31 15.25 6.67 -17.73
C LYS A 31 16.74 7.06 -17.56
N SER A 32 17.10 7.83 -16.54
CA SER A 32 18.43 8.44 -16.38
C SER A 32 19.34 7.77 -15.33
N ARG A 33 18.84 6.83 -14.49
CA ARG A 33 19.59 6.26 -13.33
C ARG A 33 19.41 4.74 -13.12
N PRO A 34 19.97 3.87 -13.99
CA PRO A 34 19.75 2.41 -13.95
C PRO A 34 20.31 1.68 -12.71
N THR A 35 21.38 2.18 -12.07
CA THR A 35 21.95 1.56 -10.85
C THR A 35 21.08 1.80 -9.61
N TYR A 36 20.36 2.91 -9.55
CA TYR A 36 19.41 3.18 -8.47
C TYR A 36 18.15 2.30 -8.61
N LEU A 37 17.73 2.09 -9.86
CA LEU A 37 16.65 1.17 -10.21
C LEU A 37 16.89 -0.26 -9.70
N SER A 38 18.12 -0.80 -9.79
CA SER A 38 18.38 -2.18 -9.34
C SER A 38 18.28 -2.34 -7.82
N ILE A 39 18.75 -1.35 -7.05
CA ILE A 39 18.67 -1.35 -5.58
C ILE A 39 17.22 -1.12 -5.12
N CYS A 40 16.50 -0.19 -5.74
CA CYS A 40 15.09 0.02 -5.43
C CYS A 40 14.24 -1.17 -5.86
N ALA A 41 14.54 -1.81 -7.00
CA ALA A 41 13.80 -2.97 -7.48
C ALA A 41 13.93 -4.17 -6.53
N SER A 42 15.11 -4.43 -5.97
CA SER A 42 15.26 -5.51 -4.98
C SER A 42 14.48 -5.23 -3.71
N TYR A 43 14.51 -3.99 -3.22
CA TYR A 43 13.76 -3.58 -2.02
C TYR A 43 12.24 -3.61 -2.24
N VAL A 44 11.76 -3.11 -3.37
CA VAL A 44 10.33 -3.17 -3.74
C VAL A 44 9.88 -4.62 -3.91
N SER A 45 10.70 -5.47 -4.53
CA SER A 45 10.43 -6.91 -4.65
C SER A 45 10.34 -7.59 -3.28
N GLU A 46 11.24 -7.26 -2.35
CA GLU A 46 11.19 -7.79 -0.98
C GLU A 46 9.91 -7.38 -0.23
N ILE A 47 9.50 -6.10 -0.35
CA ILE A 47 8.23 -5.63 0.22
C ILE A 47 7.04 -6.38 -0.38
N ALA A 48 6.99 -6.50 -1.71
CA ALA A 48 5.92 -7.21 -2.40
C ALA A 48 5.84 -8.67 -1.95
N ASN A 49 6.97 -9.38 -1.90
CA ASN A 49 7.03 -10.77 -1.44
C ASN A 49 6.53 -10.92 0.01
N ASN A 50 6.93 -10.01 0.90
CA ASN A 50 6.47 -9.99 2.29
C ASN A 50 4.96 -9.74 2.39
N LEU A 51 4.43 -8.79 1.63
CA LEU A 51 2.99 -8.50 1.57
C LEU A 51 2.18 -9.66 1.01
N THR A 52 2.60 -10.23 -0.11
CA THR A 52 1.98 -11.42 -0.70
C THR A 52 1.95 -12.56 0.30
N HIS A 53 3.05 -12.82 1.01
CA HIS A 53 3.09 -13.86 2.04
C HIS A 53 2.07 -13.60 3.16
N LEU A 54 1.94 -12.35 3.60
CA LEU A 54 0.92 -11.98 4.59
C LEU A 54 -0.51 -12.19 4.07
N PHE A 55 -0.77 -11.89 2.79
CA PHE A 55 -2.08 -12.14 2.17
C PHE A 55 -2.37 -13.64 1.98
N VAL A 56 -1.36 -14.47 1.71
CA VAL A 56 -1.49 -15.94 1.72
C VAL A 56 -1.92 -16.43 3.11
N LEU A 57 -1.33 -15.90 4.17
CA LEU A 57 -1.71 -16.28 5.54
C LEU A 57 -3.16 -15.89 5.86
N LEU A 58 -3.60 -14.68 5.46
CA LEU A 58 -5.00 -14.29 5.63
C LEU A 58 -5.96 -15.16 4.81
N LYS A 59 -5.58 -15.51 3.57
CA LYS A 59 -6.33 -16.46 2.74
C LYS A 59 -6.58 -17.78 3.47
N GLN A 60 -5.51 -18.36 4.02
CA GLN A 60 -5.59 -19.64 4.71
C GLN A 60 -6.38 -19.56 6.01
N GLN A 61 -6.23 -18.48 6.78
CA GLN A 61 -6.94 -18.28 8.05
C GLN A 61 -8.45 -18.08 7.89
N GLY A 62 -8.88 -17.45 6.79
CA GLY A 62 -10.28 -17.13 6.54
C GLY A 62 -10.97 -18.01 5.52
N ASP A 63 -10.28 -19.04 5.02
CA ASP A 63 -10.75 -19.95 3.97
C ASP A 63 -11.28 -19.23 2.71
N TYR A 64 -10.59 -18.17 2.29
CA TYR A 64 -11.02 -17.36 1.15
C TYR A 64 -10.61 -18.01 -0.18
N SER A 65 -11.42 -18.95 -0.69
CA SER A 65 -11.15 -19.70 -1.93
C SER A 65 -10.83 -18.80 -3.12
N ASP A 66 -11.58 -17.70 -3.26
CA ASP A 66 -11.60 -16.86 -4.46
C ASP A 66 -10.55 -15.74 -4.44
N VAL A 67 -9.91 -15.51 -3.28
CA VAL A 67 -8.89 -14.47 -3.14
C VAL A 67 -7.59 -14.93 -3.78
N ASN A 68 -7.02 -14.11 -4.68
CA ASN A 68 -5.68 -14.33 -5.21
C ASN A 68 -4.68 -13.38 -4.51
N PRO A 69 -3.76 -13.88 -3.66
CA PRO A 69 -2.82 -13.04 -2.91
C PRO A 69 -1.92 -12.15 -3.76
N ASP A 70 -1.47 -12.62 -4.93
CA ASP A 70 -0.61 -11.85 -5.84
C ASP A 70 -1.38 -10.68 -6.47
N LEU A 71 -2.63 -10.92 -6.88
CA LEU A 71 -3.51 -9.86 -7.37
C LEU A 71 -3.85 -8.87 -6.27
N VAL A 72 -4.14 -9.34 -5.06
CA VAL A 72 -4.40 -8.46 -3.92
C VAL A 72 -3.20 -7.57 -3.63
N CYS A 73 -1.98 -8.12 -3.65
CA CYS A 73 -0.75 -7.35 -3.49
C CYS A 73 -0.61 -6.29 -4.58
N THR A 74 -0.77 -6.68 -5.85
CA THR A 74 -0.68 -5.76 -6.98
C THR A 74 -1.68 -4.62 -6.87
N CYS A 75 -2.94 -4.93 -6.57
CA CYS A 75 -4.00 -3.95 -6.39
C CYS A 75 -3.77 -3.06 -5.16
N TYR A 76 -3.28 -3.61 -4.05
CA TYR A 76 -2.92 -2.81 -2.86
C TYR A 76 -1.79 -1.82 -3.17
N THR A 77 -0.72 -2.28 -3.82
CA THR A 77 0.40 -1.41 -4.21
C THR A 77 -0.06 -0.29 -5.13
N ALA A 78 -0.82 -0.60 -6.19
CA ALA A 78 -1.34 0.41 -7.11
C ALA A 78 -2.28 1.41 -6.42
N LEU A 79 -3.11 0.94 -5.48
CA LEU A 79 -3.97 1.79 -4.66
C LEU A 79 -3.14 2.73 -3.79
N SER A 80 -2.15 2.20 -3.06
CA SER A 80 -1.27 3.00 -2.21
C SER A 80 -0.49 4.05 -3.00
N ASP A 81 0.05 3.71 -4.16
CA ASP A 81 0.75 4.66 -5.04
C ASP A 81 -0.17 5.80 -5.50
N GLY A 82 -1.42 5.48 -5.89
CA GLY A 82 -2.42 6.46 -6.27
C GLY A 82 -2.82 7.39 -5.12
N LEU A 83 -2.97 6.83 -3.91
CA LEU A 83 -3.28 7.61 -2.71
C LEU A 83 -2.11 8.53 -2.31
N TRP A 84 -0.87 8.05 -2.39
CA TRP A 84 0.31 8.88 -2.17
C TRP A 84 0.42 10.00 -3.20
N LEU A 85 0.11 9.72 -4.46
CA LEU A 85 0.08 10.74 -5.51
C LEU A 85 -0.99 11.81 -5.21
N ASP A 86 -2.20 11.42 -4.84
CA ASP A 86 -3.27 12.37 -4.50
C ASP A 86 -2.90 13.24 -3.29
N LEU A 87 -2.32 12.65 -2.24
CA LEU A 87 -1.80 13.37 -1.08
C LEU A 87 -0.72 14.40 -1.46
N LEU A 88 0.11 14.11 -2.47
CA LEU A 88 1.15 15.00 -2.95
C LEU A 88 0.58 16.18 -3.77
N ILE A 89 -0.30 15.90 -4.71
CA ILE A 89 -0.77 16.88 -5.72
C ILE A 89 -1.98 17.69 -5.24
N THR A 90 -2.76 17.20 -4.28
CA THR A 90 -4.00 17.82 -3.81
C THR A 90 -3.91 18.28 -2.34
N PRO A 91 -3.19 19.37 -2.02
CA PRO A 91 -2.92 19.79 -0.63
C PRO A 91 -4.15 20.19 0.20
N LYS A 92 -5.31 20.44 -0.44
CA LYS A 92 -6.61 20.69 0.24
C LYS A 92 -7.62 19.55 0.04
N GLY A 93 -7.21 18.45 -0.59
CA GLY A 93 -8.06 17.31 -0.92
C GLY A 93 -8.01 16.25 0.16
N MET A 94 -7.48 15.08 -0.21
CA MET A 94 -7.41 13.92 0.67
C MET A 94 -6.47 14.16 1.86
N LYS A 95 -6.88 13.73 3.04
CA LYS A 95 -6.04 13.67 4.24
C LYS A 95 -5.44 12.27 4.41
N PRO A 96 -4.27 12.15 5.08
CA PRO A 96 -3.67 10.86 5.42
C PRO A 96 -4.61 9.81 6.00
N ALA A 97 -5.44 10.20 6.97
CA ALA A 97 -6.40 9.29 7.59
C ALA A 97 -7.49 8.80 6.61
N GLN A 98 -7.86 9.62 5.63
CA GLN A 98 -8.80 9.23 4.58
C GLN A 98 -8.14 8.24 3.61
N ALA A 99 -6.89 8.49 3.20
CA ALA A 99 -6.12 7.56 2.38
C ALA A 99 -5.97 6.18 3.06
N GLN A 100 -5.60 6.19 4.34
CA GLN A 100 -5.53 4.98 5.15
C GLN A 100 -6.89 4.25 5.22
N ALA A 101 -7.99 4.99 5.41
CA ALA A 101 -9.34 4.42 5.44
C ALA A 101 -9.73 3.77 4.09
N VAL A 102 -9.33 4.37 2.96
CA VAL A 102 -9.55 3.79 1.62
C VAL A 102 -8.76 2.48 1.45
N ALA A 103 -7.48 2.45 1.84
CA ALA A 103 -6.67 1.23 1.78
C ALA A 103 -7.24 0.12 2.67
N MET A 104 -7.67 0.47 3.88
CA MET A 104 -8.34 -0.44 4.82
C MET A 104 -9.67 -0.95 4.28
N HIS A 105 -10.48 -0.08 3.66
CA HIS A 105 -11.74 -0.47 3.03
C HIS A 105 -11.51 -1.50 1.94
N TYR A 106 -10.55 -1.26 1.03
CA TYR A 106 -10.19 -2.21 -0.01
C TYR A 106 -9.81 -3.58 0.57
N LEU A 107 -8.92 -3.64 1.57
CA LEU A 107 -8.53 -4.92 2.18
C LEU A 107 -9.68 -5.61 2.91
N ALA A 108 -10.62 -4.85 3.48
CA ALA A 108 -11.84 -5.42 4.06
C ALA A 108 -12.77 -6.04 3.01
N THR A 109 -12.74 -5.59 1.76
CA THR A 109 -13.47 -6.27 0.67
C THR A 109 -12.84 -7.61 0.28
N GLN A 110 -11.53 -7.77 0.49
CA GLN A 110 -10.79 -9.00 0.14
C GLN A 110 -10.75 -10.00 1.29
N PHE A 111 -10.63 -9.52 2.53
CA PHE A 111 -10.54 -10.35 3.74
C PHE A 111 -11.57 -9.91 4.80
N PRO A 112 -12.88 -10.07 4.54
CA PRO A 112 -13.94 -9.49 5.37
C PRO A 112 -13.87 -9.95 6.83
N GLU A 113 -13.67 -11.24 7.09
CA GLU A 113 -13.56 -11.75 8.48
C GLU A 113 -12.36 -11.20 9.27
N HIS A 114 -11.29 -10.75 8.60
CA HIS A 114 -10.09 -10.22 9.25
C HIS A 114 -10.12 -8.72 9.47
N PHE A 115 -10.86 -8.00 8.62
CA PHE A 115 -11.01 -6.55 8.71
C PHE A 115 -12.45 -6.13 8.95
N LYS A 116 -13.29 -7.04 9.47
CA LYS A 116 -14.63 -6.72 9.95
C LYS A 116 -14.49 -5.50 10.84
N ASN A 117 -15.00 -4.37 10.33
CA ASN A 117 -15.13 -3.17 11.11
C ASN A 117 -15.85 -3.60 12.39
N LYS A 118 -15.31 -3.21 13.55
CA LYS A 118 -16.16 -3.02 14.72
C LYS A 118 -17.14 -1.90 14.38
N THR A 119 -18.14 -2.20 13.56
CA THR A 119 -19.34 -1.38 13.46
C THR A 119 -20.07 -1.69 14.75
N GLU A 120 -19.79 -0.87 15.76
CA GLU A 120 -20.61 -0.74 16.95
C GLU A 120 -22.06 -0.52 16.50
N HIS A 121 -22.96 -1.28 17.12
CA HIS A 121 -24.41 -1.09 17.04
C HIS A 121 -24.82 0.22 17.69
#